data_AF-A0A2D1UXM5-F1
#
_entry.id   AF-A0A2D1UXM5-F1
#
_cell.length_a   1.000
_cell.length_b   1.000
_cell.length_c   1.000
_cell.angle_alpha   90.00
_cell.angle_beta   90.00
_cell.angle_gamma   90.00
#
_symmetry.space_group_name_H-M   'P 1'
#
loop_
_entity.id
_entity.type
_entity.pdbx_description
1 polymer ?
#
loop_
_entity_poly.entity_id
_entity_poly.type
_entity_poly.pdbx_seq_one_letter_code
_entity_poly.pdbx_strand_id
1 'polypeptide(L)' 'KPLRLPLQDVYKIGGIGTVPVGRVETGVLKPGVVVVFAPVGLTTE' A
#
# COMPACT_ATOMS: atom_id res chain seq x y z
N LYS A 1 -3.39 -0.14 -16.66
CA LYS A 1 -3.32 -1.45 -15.96
C LYS A 1 -3.57 -1.20 -14.47
N PRO A 2 -4.37 -2.03 -13.78
CA PRO A 2 -4.66 -1.80 -12.36
C PRO A 2 -3.38 -1.79 -11.53
N LEU A 3 -3.38 -1.05 -10.42
CA LEU A 3 -2.24 -1.04 -9.50
C LEU A 3 -2.03 -2.46 -8.93
N ARG A 4 -0.78 -2.93 -8.97
CA ARG A 4 -0.30 -4.15 -8.31
C ARG A 4 0.96 -3.80 -7.55
N LEU A 5 0.89 -3.89 -6.23
CA LEU A 5 1.99 -3.61 -5.30
C LEU A 5 2.06 -4.76 -4.30
N PRO A 6 2.81 -5.84 -4.60
CA PRO A 6 3.09 -6.88 -3.62
C PRO A 6 3.85 -6.30 -2.42
N LEU A 7 3.35 -6.60 -1.23
CA LEU A 7 4.01 -6.25 0.03
C LEU A 7 5.16 -7.21 0.31
N GLN A 8 6.34 -6.66 0.54
CA GLN A 8 7.54 -7.39 0.91
C GLN A 8 7.71 -7.37 2.42
N ASP A 9 7.54 -6.18 3.02
CA ASP A 9 7.69 -5.96 4.45
C ASP A 9 6.69 -4.91 4.94
N VAL A 10 6.49 -4.87 6.25
CA VAL A 10 5.64 -3.90 6.93
C VAL A 10 6.34 -3.40 8.18
N TYR A 11 6.47 -2.08 8.31
CA TYR A 11 7.06 -1.44 9.48
C TYR A 11 6.01 -0.71 10.31
N LYS A 12 6.17 -0.69 11.64
CA LYS A 12 5.41 0.19 12.53
C LYS A 12 6.30 1.36 12.94
N ILE A 13 5.96 2.56 12.48
CA ILE A 13 6.69 3.78 12.81
C ILE A 13 5.86 4.58 13.81
N GLY A 14 6.41 4.79 15.01
CA GLY A 14 5.74 5.55 16.06
C GLY A 14 5.36 6.96 15.59
N GLY A 15 4.11 7.37 15.83
CA GLY A 15 3.59 8.68 15.43
C GLY A 15 3.16 8.82 13.96
N ILE A 16 3.51 7.87 13.08
CA ILE A 16 3.09 7.85 11.66
C ILE A 16 2.07 6.74 11.41
N GLY A 17 2.33 5.55 11.96
CA GLY A 17 1.48 4.37 11.79
C GLY A 17 2.20 3.21 11.11
N THR A 18 1.42 2.40 10.39
CA THR A 18 1.91 1.21 9.68
C THR A 18 2.33 1.59 8.27
N VAL A 19 3.59 1.33 7.93
CA VAL A 19 4.19 1.66 6.64
C VAL A 19 4.47 0.38 5.85
N PRO A 20 3.68 0.08 4.81
CA PRO A 20 3.93 -1.05 3.92
C PRO A 20 5.06 -0.76 2.93
N VAL A 21 5.89 -1.75 2.63
CA VAL A 21 6.98 -1.65 1.65
C VAL A 21 6.81 -2.73 0.58
N GLY A 22 6.98 -2.34 -0.67
CA GLY A 22 6.82 -3.23 -1.81
C GLY A 22 7.28 -2.60 -3.12
N ARG A 23 7.34 -3.42 -4.17
CA ARG A 23 7.64 -2.95 -5.53
C ARG A 23 6.34 -2.80 -6.32
N VAL A 24 6.15 -1.65 -6.97
CA VAL A 24 5.06 -1.49 -7.93
C VAL A 24 5.37 -2.33 -9.16
N GLU A 25 4.59 -3.38 -9.39
CA GLU A 25 4.73 -4.23 -10.57
C GLU A 25 3.97 -3.65 -11.77
N THR A 26 2.79 -3.07 -11.52
CA THR A 26 1.97 -2.46 -12.56
C THR A 26 1.14 -1.31 -12.01
N GLY A 27 0.78 -0.34 -12.85
CA GLY A 27 0.00 0.84 -12.45
C GLY A 27 0.87 2.01 -11.98
N VAL A 28 0.24 3.03 -11.41
CA VAL A 28 0.90 4.22 -10.86
C VAL A 28 0.32 4.52 -9.49
N LEU A 29 1.18 4.74 -8.50
CA LEU A 29 0.80 5.20 -7.17
C LEU A 29 1.12 6.69 -7.04
N LYS A 30 0.16 7.49 -6.57
CA LYS A 30 0.30 8.92 -6.32
C LYS A 30 -0.24 9.27 -4.93
N PRO A 31 0.21 10.36 -4.30
CA PRO A 31 -0.38 10.84 -3.06
C PRO A 31 -1.89 11.10 -3.19
N GLY A 32 -2.67 10.81 -2.15
CA GLY A 32 -4.13 11.02 -2.10
C GLY A 32 -4.96 9.98 -2.86
N VAL A 33 -4.37 8.85 -3.25
CA VAL A 33 -5.09 7.77 -3.90
C VAL A 33 -5.59 6.79 -2.85
N VAL A 34 -6.89 6.55 -2.82
CA VAL A 34 -7.48 5.49 -2.00
C VAL A 34 -7.05 4.12 -2.53
N VAL A 35 -6.41 3.34 -1.67
CA VAL A 35 -5.93 1.98 -1.94
C VAL A 35 -6.68 0.96 -1.09
N VAL A 36 -6.79 -0.26 -1.63
CA VAL A 36 -7.39 -1.40 -0.92
C VAL A 36 -6.32 -2.49 -0.74
N PHE A 37 -6.07 -2.88 0.50
CA PHE A 37 -5.12 -3.92 0.86
C PHE A 37 -5.81 -5.28 0.95
N ALA A 38 -5.36 -6.21 0.12
CA ALA A 38 -5.75 -7.61 0.16
C ALA A 38 -4.90 -8.40 1.18
N PRO A 39 -5.39 -9.54 1.72
CA PRO A 39 -6.69 -10.17 1.45
C PRO A 39 -7.87 -9.61 2.25
N VAL A 40 -7.59 -8.82 3.30
CA VAL A 40 -8.62 -8.35 4.26
C VAL A 40 -9.59 -7.33 3.65
N GLY A 41 -9.21 -6.65 2.56
CA GLY A 41 -10.04 -5.62 1.92
C GLY A 41 -10.02 -4.29 2.68
N LEU A 42 -8.95 -4.02 3.43
CA LEU A 42 -8.80 -2.78 4.19
C LEU A 42 -8.60 -1.61 3.22
N THR A 43 -9.41 -0.56 3.34
CA THR A 43 -9.34 0.64 2.49
C THR A 43 -8.70 1.80 3.27
N THR A 44 -7.71 2.48 2.68
CA THR A 44 -7.08 3.67 3.24
C THR A 44 -6.65 4.62 2.13
N GLU A 45 -6.49 5.89 2.48
CA GLU A 45 -5.87 6.92 1.64
C GLU A 45 -4.34 6.84 1.66
#